data_AF-A0A484FQC9-F1
#
_entry.id   AF-A0A484FQC9-F1
#
_cell.length_a   1.000
_cell.length_b   1.000
_cell.length_c   1.000
_cell.angle_alpha   90.00
_cell.angle_beta   90.00
_cell.angle_gamma   90.00
#
_symmetry.space_group_name_H-M   'P 1'
#
loop_
_entity.id
_entity.type
_entity.pdbx_description
1 polymer ?
#
loop_
_entity_poly.entity_id
_entity_poly.type
_entity_poly.pdbx_seq_one_letter_code
_entity_poly.pdbx_strand_id
1 'polypeptide(L)'
;MYWGCQMYTAIDERASHYAEAFCAEAEKLWLCEQDNDTILNAASAQLLSLAYLGHGKDHYVLKYLAMALSMGKRLNLFGVEPSKAVQELERIPPETQRANSYTAWGIFNWGVLTTLFYQQPGLEYPDYPPVYPVPGDPTPSSTPDTADSFGSDVSEGSLPSFMGRTLPILCKFWHIMHGVTLQYYKDRSSPILDHVSLDYAEFKFRELLAWMESLSPDLVLRDHCPHHVVVFHTWFHAAVLDIFRPFIRQPRGGRYRLKTFTDRGCTPDAAFNASVKQLKQLVVRFRCNYKSSSYTLLWQSALIYVANAVLHDTDDPEWRFYFLTCIYGYESLRPSYRIAEVISRGLLAMTLRDGDISGPEARHLLQEMKDTDGNDAAGDIRATFMVDLDLAMTDPEAARVENLAERFEDIALFRDFTTVDDDEARNFRRMEVYESNDESNHEIMNEYSATASCGHHGGTRLKAAFRSKHMGRSVLTSFAC
;
A
#
# COMPACT_ATOMS: atom_id res chain seq x y z
N MET A 1 20.73 -5.40 -11.27
CA MET A 1 20.97 -4.17 -12.07
C MET A 1 19.68 -3.61 -12.64
N TYR A 2 18.86 -4.40 -13.37
CA TYR A 2 17.59 -3.95 -13.93
C TYR A 2 16.73 -3.11 -12.96
N TRP A 3 16.29 -3.70 -11.85
CA TRP A 3 15.52 -2.99 -10.81
C TRP A 3 16.22 -1.74 -10.25
N GLY A 4 17.52 -1.86 -9.96
CA GLY A 4 18.30 -0.76 -9.39
C GLY A 4 18.39 0.45 -10.33
N CYS A 5 18.55 0.22 -11.63
CA CYS A 5 18.57 1.30 -12.63
C CYS A 5 17.19 1.96 -12.78
N GLN A 6 16.09 1.20 -12.68
CA GLN A 6 14.74 1.77 -12.66
C GLN A 6 14.54 2.71 -11.47
N MET A 7 14.93 2.30 -10.26
CA MET A 7 14.87 3.18 -9.08
C MET A 7 15.75 4.44 -9.26
N TYR A 8 16.88 4.30 -9.94
CA TYR A 8 17.84 5.39 -10.10
C TYR A 8 17.39 6.47 -11.09
N THR A 9 16.36 6.22 -11.91
CA THR A 9 15.83 7.24 -12.84
C THR A 9 15.26 8.45 -12.12
N ALA A 10 14.80 8.30 -10.88
CA ALA A 10 14.39 9.43 -10.04
C ALA A 10 15.53 10.38 -9.67
N ILE A 11 16.78 10.00 -9.94
CA ILE A 11 18.00 10.80 -9.72
C ILE A 11 18.64 11.18 -11.05
N ASP A 12 18.74 10.23 -11.99
CA ASP A 12 19.31 10.43 -13.32
C ASP A 12 18.49 9.69 -14.38
N GLU A 13 17.71 10.41 -15.17
CA GLU A 13 16.83 9.88 -16.22
C GLU A 13 17.56 8.99 -17.23
N ARG A 14 18.87 9.22 -17.45
CA ARG A 14 19.68 8.38 -18.35
C ARG A 14 19.76 6.93 -17.87
N ALA A 15 19.50 6.66 -16.60
CA ALA A 15 19.41 5.32 -16.04
C ALA A 15 18.34 4.45 -16.69
N SER A 16 17.33 5.05 -17.32
CA SER A 16 16.27 4.32 -18.04
C SER A 16 16.84 3.46 -19.17
N HIS A 17 17.79 4.01 -19.95
CA HIS A 17 18.46 3.27 -21.03
C HIS A 17 19.20 2.03 -20.51
N TYR A 18 19.83 2.13 -19.34
CA TYR A 18 20.49 0.99 -18.72
C TYR A 18 19.49 -0.02 -18.17
N ALA A 19 18.37 0.45 -17.60
CA ALA A 19 17.30 -0.43 -17.13
C ALA A 19 16.76 -1.31 -18.26
N GLU A 20 16.49 -0.74 -19.43
CA GLU A 20 16.05 -1.48 -20.62
C GLU A 20 17.10 -2.50 -21.08
N ALA A 21 18.37 -2.11 -21.18
CA ALA A 21 19.45 -3.01 -21.57
C ALA A 21 19.63 -4.17 -20.58
N PHE A 22 19.58 -3.89 -19.27
CA PHE A 22 19.66 -4.93 -18.24
C PHE A 22 18.42 -5.81 -18.20
N CYS A 23 17.23 -5.30 -18.55
CA CYS A 23 16.02 -6.09 -18.70
C CYS A 23 16.21 -7.11 -19.83
N ALA A 24 16.63 -6.66 -21.02
CA ALA A 24 16.81 -7.52 -22.18
C ALA A 24 17.86 -8.62 -21.93
N GLU A 25 18.99 -8.27 -21.29
CA GLU A 25 20.00 -9.27 -20.94
C GLU A 25 19.48 -10.25 -19.87
N ALA A 26 18.74 -9.78 -18.87
CA ALA A 26 18.16 -10.65 -17.85
C ALA A 26 17.11 -11.62 -18.43
N GLU A 27 16.28 -11.17 -19.38
CA GLU A 27 15.35 -12.04 -20.13
C GLU A 27 16.10 -13.10 -20.94
N LYS A 28 17.17 -12.71 -21.64
CA LYS A 28 17.98 -13.64 -22.43
C LYS A 28 18.66 -14.70 -21.54
N LEU A 29 19.25 -14.29 -20.43
CA LEU A 29 19.85 -15.23 -19.47
C LEU A 29 18.79 -16.14 -18.86
N TRP A 30 17.60 -15.60 -18.55
CA TRP A 30 16.49 -16.39 -18.04
C TRP A 30 16.08 -17.50 -18.99
N LEU A 31 15.98 -17.24 -20.30
CA LEU A 31 15.61 -18.25 -21.29
C LEU A 31 16.57 -19.45 -21.33
N CYS A 32 17.84 -19.25 -20.98
CA CYS A 32 18.84 -20.32 -20.91
C CYS A 32 18.77 -21.12 -19.60
N GLU A 33 18.25 -20.53 -18.53
CA GLU A 33 18.36 -21.05 -17.16
C GLU A 33 17.02 -21.46 -16.53
N GLN A 34 15.89 -21.11 -17.15
CA GLN A 34 14.54 -21.31 -16.58
C GLN A 34 14.17 -22.77 -16.27
N ASP A 35 14.82 -23.74 -16.93
CA ASP A 35 14.58 -25.18 -16.72
C ASP A 35 15.50 -25.78 -15.65
N ASN A 36 16.47 -25.01 -15.15
CA ASN A 36 17.41 -25.43 -14.11
C ASN A 36 16.94 -24.98 -12.73
N ASP A 37 16.45 -25.92 -11.92
CA ASP A 37 16.07 -25.63 -10.54
C ASP A 37 17.30 -25.41 -9.66
N THR A 38 17.65 -24.15 -9.44
CA THR A 38 18.69 -23.73 -8.51
C THR A 38 18.20 -22.62 -7.59
N ILE A 39 18.81 -22.50 -6.41
CA ILE A 39 18.52 -21.41 -5.46
C ILE A 39 18.69 -20.03 -6.13
N LEU A 40 19.71 -19.89 -6.98
CA LEU A 40 20.01 -18.64 -7.68
C LEU A 40 18.98 -18.33 -8.77
N ASN A 41 18.53 -19.34 -9.52
CA ASN A 41 17.48 -19.15 -10.52
C ASN A 41 16.14 -18.81 -9.87
N ALA A 42 15.79 -19.45 -8.74
CA ALA A 42 14.59 -19.10 -7.97
C ALA A 42 14.63 -17.65 -7.45
N ALA A 43 15.77 -17.21 -6.90
CA ALA A 43 15.98 -15.82 -6.49
C ALA A 43 15.93 -14.85 -7.69
N SER A 44 16.47 -15.25 -8.84
CA SER A 44 16.50 -14.44 -10.05
C SER A 44 15.09 -14.23 -10.62
N ALA A 45 14.26 -15.27 -10.61
CA ALA A 45 12.84 -15.19 -10.96
C ALA A 45 12.09 -14.20 -10.06
N GLN A 46 12.30 -14.26 -8.75
CA GLN A 46 11.69 -13.31 -7.81
C GLN A 46 12.13 -11.86 -8.09
N LEU A 47 13.42 -11.63 -8.34
CA LEU A 47 13.94 -10.29 -8.66
C LEU A 47 13.41 -9.76 -10.00
N LEU A 48 13.24 -10.64 -11.01
CA LEU A 48 12.57 -10.30 -12.25
C LEU A 48 11.12 -9.89 -11.99
N SER A 49 10.38 -10.69 -11.22
CA SER A 49 9.00 -10.37 -10.81
C SER A 49 8.89 -8.97 -10.19
N LEU A 50 9.76 -8.66 -9.21
CA LEU A 50 9.81 -7.34 -8.58
C LEU A 50 10.13 -6.23 -9.59
N ALA A 51 11.06 -6.46 -10.51
CA ALA A 51 11.49 -5.44 -11.48
C ALA A 51 10.40 -5.13 -12.53
N TYR A 52 9.62 -6.12 -12.97
CA TYR A 52 8.51 -5.87 -13.88
C TYR A 52 7.36 -5.08 -13.25
N LEU A 53 7.22 -5.12 -11.92
CA LEU A 53 6.19 -4.35 -11.23
C LEU A 53 6.44 -2.85 -11.46
N GLY A 54 7.70 -2.44 -11.44
CA GLY A 54 8.07 -1.05 -11.73
C GLY A 54 7.81 -0.63 -13.18
N HIS A 55 8.00 -1.54 -14.14
CA HIS A 55 7.79 -1.27 -15.56
C HIS A 55 6.30 -1.17 -15.93
N GLY A 56 5.39 -1.67 -15.09
CA GLY A 56 3.96 -1.73 -15.41
C GLY A 56 3.63 -2.78 -16.47
N LYS A 57 4.34 -3.92 -16.44
CA LYS A 57 4.03 -5.09 -17.25
C LYS A 57 3.60 -6.24 -16.35
N ASP A 58 2.48 -6.08 -15.66
CA ASP A 58 2.06 -6.97 -14.56
C ASP A 58 1.90 -8.45 -14.93
N HIS A 59 1.56 -8.75 -16.19
CA HIS A 59 1.53 -10.14 -16.65
C HIS A 59 2.90 -10.84 -16.53
N TYR A 60 4.00 -10.09 -16.65
CA TYR A 60 5.34 -10.62 -16.35
C TYR A 60 5.60 -10.72 -14.85
N VAL A 61 5.09 -9.79 -14.02
CA VAL A 61 5.22 -9.87 -12.56
C VAL A 61 4.69 -11.21 -12.05
N LEU A 62 3.46 -11.54 -12.44
CA LEU A 62 2.79 -12.78 -12.05
C LEU A 62 3.45 -14.01 -12.66
N LYS A 63 3.88 -13.94 -13.93
CA LYS A 63 4.63 -15.03 -14.59
C LYS A 63 5.89 -15.39 -13.80
N TYR A 64 6.76 -14.42 -13.54
CA TYR A 64 8.02 -14.67 -12.85
C TYR A 64 7.82 -15.03 -11.37
N LEU A 65 6.78 -14.50 -10.72
CA LEU A 65 6.41 -14.93 -9.37
C LEU A 65 6.00 -16.41 -9.36
N ALA A 66 5.13 -16.83 -10.27
CA ALA A 66 4.71 -18.23 -10.39
C ALA A 66 5.93 -19.13 -10.63
N MET A 67 6.86 -18.74 -11.51
CA MET A 67 8.10 -19.49 -11.72
C MET A 67 8.95 -19.58 -10.44
N ALA A 68 9.11 -18.48 -9.69
CA ALA A 68 9.83 -18.46 -8.42
C ALA A 68 9.19 -19.36 -7.36
N LEU A 69 7.86 -19.32 -7.23
CA LEU A 69 7.09 -20.16 -6.31
C LEU A 69 7.19 -21.63 -6.68
N SER A 70 7.05 -21.95 -7.97
CA SER A 70 7.15 -23.30 -8.52
C SER A 70 8.54 -23.90 -8.29
N MET A 71 9.61 -23.16 -8.59
CA MET A 71 10.99 -23.56 -8.29
C MET A 71 11.21 -23.74 -6.79
N GLY A 72 10.75 -22.79 -5.97
CA GLY A 72 10.89 -22.87 -4.51
C GLY A 72 10.21 -24.09 -3.90
N LYS A 73 9.03 -24.48 -4.42
CA LYS A 73 8.33 -25.72 -4.05
C LYS A 73 9.15 -26.96 -4.42
N ARG A 74 9.66 -27.06 -5.66
CA ARG A 74 10.47 -28.20 -6.11
C ARG A 74 11.79 -28.35 -5.36
N LEU A 75 12.37 -27.23 -4.94
CA LEU A 75 13.58 -27.16 -4.10
C LEU A 75 13.30 -27.37 -2.60
N ASN A 76 12.05 -27.65 -2.20
CA ASN A 76 11.62 -27.78 -0.81
C ASN A 76 11.94 -26.57 0.07
N LEU A 77 11.97 -25.35 -0.50
CA LEU A 77 12.20 -24.11 0.25
C LEU A 77 11.00 -23.72 1.11
N PHE A 78 9.80 -23.99 0.61
CA PHE A 78 8.49 -23.73 1.22
C PHE A 78 7.41 -24.51 0.45
N GLY A 79 6.16 -24.44 0.89
CA GLY A 79 5.04 -25.10 0.20
C GLY A 79 5.01 -26.62 0.35
N VAL A 80 5.83 -27.18 1.24
CA VAL A 80 5.90 -28.60 1.58
C VAL A 80 5.42 -28.77 3.02
N GLU A 81 4.75 -29.90 3.29
CA GLU A 81 4.28 -30.22 4.63
C GLU A 81 5.44 -30.15 5.65
N PRO A 82 5.26 -29.49 6.81
CA PRO A 82 6.37 -29.15 7.71
C PRO A 82 7.20 -30.37 8.16
N SER A 83 6.57 -31.50 8.46
CA SER A 83 7.30 -32.68 8.94
C SER A 83 8.26 -33.24 7.89
N LYS A 84 7.85 -33.25 6.62
CA LYS A 84 8.71 -33.62 5.49
C LYS A 84 9.79 -32.58 5.24
N ALA A 85 9.44 -31.31 5.27
CA ALA A 85 10.38 -30.23 5.01
C ALA A 85 11.51 -30.19 6.06
N VAL A 86 11.22 -30.45 7.34
CA VAL A 86 12.23 -30.56 8.40
C VAL A 86 13.20 -31.72 8.13
N GLN A 87 12.70 -32.89 7.73
CA GLN A 87 13.56 -34.05 7.42
C GLN A 87 14.51 -33.77 6.24
N GLU A 88 14.06 -33.05 5.21
CA GLU A 88 14.92 -32.63 4.12
C GLU A 88 15.94 -31.58 4.57
N LEU A 89 15.52 -30.62 5.40
CA LEU A 89 16.38 -29.56 5.91
C LEU A 89 17.53 -30.12 6.76
N GLU A 90 17.26 -31.12 7.61
CA GLU A 90 18.26 -31.80 8.45
C GLU A 90 19.39 -32.46 7.64
N ARG A 91 19.15 -32.79 6.37
CA ARG A 91 20.17 -33.35 5.46
C ARG A 91 21.08 -32.29 4.85
N ILE A 92 20.72 -31.02 4.95
CA ILE A 92 21.47 -29.89 4.39
C ILE A 92 22.42 -29.34 5.47
N PRO A 93 23.71 -29.08 5.16
CA PRO A 93 24.63 -28.47 6.11
C PRO A 93 24.13 -27.12 6.64
N PRO A 94 24.34 -26.77 7.93
CA PRO A 94 23.82 -25.54 8.53
C PRO A 94 24.21 -24.24 7.81
N GLU A 95 25.42 -24.16 7.26
CA GLU A 95 25.88 -23.00 6.48
C GLU A 95 25.06 -22.84 5.18
N THR A 96 24.80 -23.94 4.49
CA THR A 96 23.97 -23.98 3.29
C THR A 96 22.51 -23.67 3.63
N GLN A 97 22.00 -24.15 4.76
CA GLN A 97 20.65 -23.76 5.23
C GLN A 97 20.57 -22.24 5.41
N ARG A 98 21.57 -21.63 6.07
CA ARG A 98 21.62 -20.18 6.29
C ARG A 98 21.67 -19.40 4.97
N ALA A 99 22.47 -19.85 4.02
CA ALA A 99 22.55 -19.22 2.70
C ALA A 99 21.20 -19.30 1.96
N ASN A 100 20.55 -20.47 1.97
CA ASN A 100 19.28 -20.69 1.29
C ASN A 100 18.10 -19.97 1.96
N SER A 101 18.22 -19.66 3.26
CA SER A 101 17.15 -19.02 4.06
C SER A 101 16.73 -17.67 3.47
N TYR A 102 17.66 -16.88 2.96
CA TYR A 102 17.35 -15.58 2.33
C TYR A 102 16.46 -15.74 1.10
N THR A 103 16.75 -16.72 0.25
CA THR A 103 15.93 -17.02 -0.93
C THR A 103 14.58 -17.59 -0.52
N ALA A 104 14.55 -18.56 0.40
CA ALA A 104 13.31 -19.19 0.85
C ALA A 104 12.34 -18.15 1.43
N TRP A 105 12.81 -17.33 2.37
CA TRP A 105 12.01 -16.27 2.97
C TRP A 105 11.75 -15.10 2.03
N GLY A 106 12.68 -14.76 1.14
CA GLY A 106 12.51 -13.71 0.14
C GLY A 106 11.36 -14.00 -0.81
N ILE A 107 11.34 -15.20 -1.39
CA ILE A 107 10.28 -15.63 -2.33
C ILE A 107 8.95 -15.73 -1.59
N PHE A 108 8.94 -16.33 -0.39
CA PHE A 108 7.73 -16.44 0.43
C PHE A 108 7.13 -15.06 0.76
N ASN A 109 7.94 -14.13 1.29
CA ASN A 109 7.50 -12.78 1.64
C ASN A 109 6.94 -12.04 0.43
N TRP A 110 7.63 -12.14 -0.72
CA TRP A 110 7.19 -11.52 -1.97
C TRP A 110 5.87 -12.12 -2.48
N GLY A 111 5.71 -13.44 -2.40
CA GLY A 111 4.47 -14.13 -2.78
C GLY A 111 3.28 -13.72 -1.91
N VAL A 112 3.46 -13.65 -0.58
CA VAL A 112 2.41 -13.21 0.34
C VAL A 112 2.03 -11.75 0.08
N LEU A 113 3.02 -10.85 -0.06
CA LEU A 113 2.81 -9.45 -0.38
C LEU A 113 2.03 -9.26 -1.70
N THR A 114 2.45 -9.97 -2.75
CA THR A 114 1.78 -9.90 -4.06
C THR A 114 0.35 -10.41 -4.00
N THR A 115 0.10 -11.46 -3.21
CA THR A 115 -1.26 -12.02 -3.02
C THR A 115 -2.21 -11.00 -2.39
N LEU A 116 -1.75 -10.27 -1.37
CA LEU A 116 -2.54 -9.22 -0.72
C LEU A 116 -2.89 -8.08 -1.67
N PHE A 117 -1.98 -7.72 -2.58
CA PHE A 117 -2.22 -6.63 -3.54
C PHE A 117 -3.08 -7.03 -4.72
N TYR A 118 -2.81 -8.21 -5.31
CA TYR A 118 -3.47 -8.61 -6.53
C TYR A 118 -4.85 -9.17 -6.25
N GLN A 119 -5.06 -9.95 -5.17
CA GLN A 119 -6.35 -10.54 -4.80
C GLN A 119 -7.06 -11.28 -5.96
N GLN A 120 -6.29 -11.76 -6.95
CA GLN A 120 -6.82 -12.36 -8.17
C GLN A 120 -7.10 -13.85 -7.98
N PRO A 121 -8.22 -14.37 -8.50
CA PRO A 121 -8.47 -15.80 -8.55
C PRO A 121 -7.36 -16.55 -9.32
N GLY A 122 -6.96 -17.71 -8.80
CA GLY A 122 -5.98 -18.59 -9.47
C GLY A 122 -4.51 -18.16 -9.32
N LEU A 123 -4.22 -17.10 -8.55
CA LEU A 123 -2.85 -16.75 -8.22
C LEU A 123 -2.18 -17.86 -7.41
N GLU A 124 -0.97 -18.27 -7.80
CA GLU A 124 -0.21 -19.27 -7.04
C GLU A 124 0.15 -18.74 -5.64
N TYR A 125 -0.08 -19.60 -4.63
CA TYR A 125 0.25 -19.32 -3.23
C TYR A 125 1.21 -20.37 -2.66
N PRO A 126 2.08 -20.00 -1.71
CA PRO A 126 2.78 -20.98 -0.90
C PRO A 126 1.80 -21.61 0.09
N ASP A 127 1.57 -22.91 0.01
CA ASP A 127 0.67 -23.62 0.95
C ASP A 127 1.19 -23.61 2.39
N TYR A 128 2.52 -23.73 2.52
CA TYR A 128 3.23 -23.76 3.78
C TYR A 128 4.37 -22.74 3.77
N PRO A 129 4.66 -22.10 4.90
CA PRO A 129 5.80 -21.19 5.03
C PRO A 129 7.14 -21.96 4.99
N PRO A 130 8.27 -21.26 4.81
CA PRO A 130 9.59 -21.87 4.93
C PRO A 130 9.81 -22.47 6.32
N VAL A 131 10.38 -23.67 6.37
CA VAL A 131 10.93 -24.27 7.61
C VAL A 131 12.38 -23.85 7.86
N TYR A 132 13.01 -23.20 6.87
CA TYR A 132 14.34 -22.62 6.98
C TYR A 132 14.41 -21.60 8.12
N PRO A 133 15.55 -21.50 8.83
CA PRO A 133 15.70 -20.52 9.89
C PRO A 133 15.47 -19.10 9.36
N VAL A 134 14.82 -18.27 10.16
CA VAL A 134 14.61 -16.87 9.80
C VAL A 134 15.97 -16.17 9.68
N PRO A 135 16.30 -15.52 8.55
CA PRO A 135 17.58 -14.86 8.38
C PRO A 135 17.81 -13.79 9.45
N GLY A 136 18.93 -13.91 10.19
CA GLY A 136 19.32 -12.94 11.22
C GLY A 136 18.68 -13.11 12.59
N ASP A 137 17.84 -14.14 12.80
CA ASP A 137 17.45 -14.54 14.15
C ASP A 137 18.58 -15.40 14.78
N PRO A 138 18.90 -15.19 16.08
CA PRO A 138 19.90 -15.99 16.77
C PRO A 138 19.41 -17.44 16.89
N THR A 139 20.25 -18.39 16.51
CA THR A 139 19.98 -19.83 16.68
C THR A 139 19.93 -20.18 18.16
N PRO A 140 19.00 -21.05 18.62
CA PRO A 140 18.83 -21.38 20.04
C PRO A 140 20.03 -22.09 20.70
N SER A 141 21.05 -22.49 19.94
CA SER A 141 22.28 -23.10 20.46
C SER A 141 23.32 -22.08 20.95
N SER A 142 23.05 -20.78 20.89
CA SER A 142 23.91 -19.75 21.46
C SER A 142 23.66 -19.65 22.98
N THR A 143 24.34 -20.49 23.77
CA THR A 143 24.31 -20.38 25.23
C THR A 143 24.84 -19.00 25.69
N PRO A 144 24.19 -18.30 26.62
CA PRO A 144 24.61 -16.96 27.08
C PRO A 144 25.91 -16.92 27.90
N ASP A 145 26.48 -18.07 28.27
CA ASP A 145 27.41 -18.17 29.40
C ASP A 145 28.92 -18.04 29.06
N THR A 146 29.28 -17.64 27.84
CA THR A 146 30.68 -17.31 27.50
C THR A 146 30.86 -15.87 27.00
N ALA A 147 30.05 -14.96 27.54
CA ALA A 147 30.32 -13.52 27.47
C ALA A 147 31.25 -13.09 28.61
N ASP A 148 32.39 -13.77 28.76
CA ASP A 148 33.48 -13.25 29.58
C ASP A 148 34.83 -13.58 28.94
N SER A 149 35.57 -12.51 28.71
CA SER A 149 36.99 -12.46 28.43
C SER A 149 37.45 -12.64 26.97
N PHE A 150 38.09 -11.56 26.50
CA PHE A 150 38.95 -11.38 25.33
C PHE A 150 38.26 -11.00 24.02
N GLY A 151 38.49 -9.75 23.63
CA GLY A 151 38.08 -9.19 22.36
C GLY A 151 38.51 -10.04 21.19
N SER A 152 37.51 -10.53 20.45
CA SER A 152 37.64 -10.84 19.04
C SER A 152 36.26 -10.66 18.40
N ASP A 153 36.29 -9.94 17.30
CA ASP A 153 35.20 -9.44 16.46
C ASP A 153 34.54 -10.58 15.66
N VAL A 154 33.96 -11.61 16.31
CA VAL A 154 33.27 -12.72 15.60
C VAL A 154 32.18 -13.40 16.47
N SER A 155 30.90 -12.97 16.36
CA SER A 155 29.70 -13.84 16.34
C SER A 155 28.36 -13.07 16.43
N GLU A 156 28.17 -12.10 15.54
CA GLU A 156 26.86 -11.76 14.97
C GLU A 156 27.07 -11.81 13.45
N GLY A 157 26.53 -12.83 12.78
CA GLY A 157 26.68 -13.00 11.33
C GLY A 157 26.03 -11.83 10.59
N SER A 158 26.85 -10.80 10.32
CA SER A 158 26.59 -9.49 9.73
C SER A 158 25.19 -9.27 9.14
N LEU A 159 24.25 -8.84 9.97
CA LEU A 159 23.07 -8.16 9.44
C LEU A 159 23.53 -6.93 8.65
N PRO A 160 22.87 -6.58 7.52
CA PRO A 160 23.27 -5.42 6.74
C PRO A 160 23.19 -4.16 7.60
N SER A 161 24.27 -3.38 7.67
CA SER A 161 24.33 -2.16 8.48
C SER A 161 23.24 -1.14 8.15
N PHE A 162 22.73 -1.17 6.91
CA PHE A 162 21.69 -0.25 6.41
C PHE A 162 20.25 -0.69 6.68
N MET A 163 20.00 -1.94 7.10
CA MET A 163 18.65 -2.46 7.35
C MET A 163 18.50 -3.23 8.67
N GLY A 164 19.61 -3.55 9.34
CA GLY A 164 19.64 -4.22 10.64
C GLY A 164 18.71 -5.43 10.70
N ARG A 165 17.82 -5.44 11.70
CA ARG A 165 16.87 -6.53 11.98
C ARG A 165 15.56 -6.49 11.17
N THR A 166 15.48 -5.66 10.14
CA THR A 166 14.23 -5.48 9.37
C THR A 166 13.75 -6.77 8.71
N LEU A 167 14.65 -7.52 8.05
CA LEU A 167 14.28 -8.76 7.37
C LEU A 167 13.71 -9.84 8.32
N PRO A 168 14.35 -10.19 9.46
CA PRO A 168 13.80 -11.18 10.38
C PRO A 168 12.41 -10.80 10.91
N ILE A 169 12.19 -9.51 11.20
CA ILE A 169 10.90 -9.00 11.63
C ILE A 169 9.84 -9.09 10.53
N LEU A 170 10.20 -8.78 9.28
CA LEU A 170 9.31 -8.93 8.14
C LEU A 170 8.95 -10.39 7.86
N CYS A 171 9.87 -11.33 8.03
CA CYS A 171 9.58 -12.76 7.89
C CYS A 171 8.45 -13.20 8.85
N LYS A 172 8.51 -12.74 10.10
CA LYS A 172 7.47 -13.00 11.11
C LYS A 172 6.14 -12.32 10.75
N PHE A 173 6.19 -11.08 10.26
CA PHE A 173 5.01 -10.36 9.80
C PHE A 173 4.31 -11.09 8.64
N TRP A 174 5.07 -11.46 7.61
CA TRP A 174 4.53 -12.14 6.44
C TRP A 174 4.06 -13.56 6.74
N HIS A 175 4.62 -14.22 7.74
CA HIS A 175 4.10 -15.47 8.26
C HIS A 175 2.69 -15.32 8.87
N ILE A 176 2.43 -14.24 9.63
CA ILE A 176 1.08 -13.96 10.15
C ILE A 176 0.11 -13.69 8.99
N MET A 177 0.54 -12.84 8.05
CA MET A 177 -0.27 -12.45 6.90
C MET A 177 -0.50 -13.56 5.89
N HIS A 178 0.40 -14.54 5.81
CA HIS A 178 0.20 -15.77 5.05
C HIS A 178 -1.05 -16.54 5.52
N GLY A 179 -1.27 -16.61 6.83
CA GLY A 179 -2.52 -17.18 7.37
C GLY A 179 -3.76 -16.39 6.93
N VAL A 180 -3.66 -15.05 6.86
CA VAL A 180 -4.75 -14.20 6.34
C VAL A 180 -4.99 -14.50 4.87
N THR A 181 -3.94 -14.48 4.03
CA THR A 181 -4.09 -14.69 2.58
C THR A 181 -4.65 -16.07 2.24
N LEU A 182 -4.21 -17.11 2.94
CA LEU A 182 -4.77 -18.45 2.77
C LEU A 182 -6.25 -18.49 3.12
N GLN A 183 -6.67 -17.93 4.25
CA GLN A 183 -8.07 -18.04 4.67
C GLN A 183 -9.00 -17.10 3.89
N TYR A 184 -8.51 -15.99 3.35
CA TYR A 184 -9.33 -14.97 2.68
C TYR A 184 -9.38 -15.15 1.15
N TYR A 185 -8.29 -15.60 0.53
CA TYR A 185 -8.10 -15.50 -0.92
C TYR A 185 -7.78 -16.83 -1.60
N LYS A 186 -7.33 -17.87 -0.86
CA LYS A 186 -7.07 -19.19 -1.46
C LYS A 186 -8.37 -19.78 -2.01
N ASP A 187 -8.32 -20.21 -3.27
CA ASP A 187 -9.43 -20.88 -3.97
C ASP A 187 -10.76 -20.11 -3.87
N ARG A 188 -10.67 -18.76 -3.87
CA ARG A 188 -11.80 -17.84 -3.70
C ARG A 188 -12.88 -18.10 -4.75
N SER A 189 -13.89 -18.85 -4.33
CA SER A 189 -15.09 -19.22 -5.09
C SER A 189 -16.37 -18.66 -4.46
N SER A 190 -16.25 -18.11 -3.25
CA SER A 190 -17.34 -17.49 -2.48
C SER A 190 -16.87 -16.18 -1.84
N PRO A 191 -17.79 -15.26 -1.49
CA PRO A 191 -17.51 -14.10 -0.66
C PRO A 191 -16.73 -14.43 0.63
N ILE A 192 -15.85 -13.52 1.07
CA ILE A 192 -14.99 -13.72 2.25
C ILE A 192 -15.80 -14.02 3.52
N LEU A 193 -16.91 -13.30 3.71
CA LEU A 193 -17.77 -13.45 4.90
C LEU A 193 -18.44 -14.83 5.01
N ASP A 194 -18.48 -15.62 3.94
CA ASP A 194 -19.09 -16.95 3.96
C ASP A 194 -18.20 -18.00 4.66
N HIS A 195 -16.89 -17.76 4.70
CA HIS A 195 -15.90 -18.72 5.22
C HIS A 195 -14.91 -18.11 6.21
N VAL A 196 -14.95 -16.80 6.44
CA VAL A 196 -14.13 -16.11 7.44
C VAL A 196 -14.99 -15.54 8.55
N SER A 197 -14.71 -15.94 9.79
CA SER A 197 -15.38 -15.40 10.97
C SER A 197 -14.67 -14.17 11.53
N LEU A 198 -15.44 -13.31 12.21
CA LEU A 198 -14.86 -12.19 12.96
C LEU A 198 -13.88 -12.66 14.04
N ASP A 199 -14.15 -13.81 14.68
CA ASP A 199 -13.26 -14.38 15.72
C ASP A 199 -11.88 -14.73 15.13
N TYR A 200 -11.83 -15.19 13.86
CA TYR A 200 -10.57 -15.42 13.14
C TYR A 200 -9.85 -14.11 12.80
N ALA A 201 -10.57 -13.11 12.30
CA ALA A 201 -10.01 -11.80 12.00
C ALA A 201 -9.43 -11.13 13.26
N GLU A 202 -10.14 -11.23 14.39
CA GLU A 202 -9.69 -10.75 15.68
C GLU A 202 -8.43 -11.49 16.18
N PHE A 203 -8.37 -12.80 15.98
CA PHE A 203 -7.17 -13.59 16.29
C PHE A 203 -5.96 -13.10 15.49
N LYS A 204 -6.11 -12.89 14.18
CA LYS A 204 -5.04 -12.37 13.31
C LYS A 204 -4.62 -10.95 13.66
N PHE A 205 -5.58 -10.09 14.02
CA PHE A 205 -5.28 -8.76 14.51
C PHE A 205 -4.44 -8.80 15.80
N ARG A 206 -4.76 -9.69 16.74
CA ARG A 206 -3.94 -9.88 17.95
C ARG A 206 -2.54 -10.38 17.67
N GLU A 207 -2.36 -11.30 16.71
CA GLU A 207 -1.02 -11.73 16.29
C GLU A 207 -0.20 -10.53 15.77
N LEU A 208 -0.81 -9.65 14.98
CA LEU A 208 -0.16 -8.43 14.51
C LEU A 208 0.19 -7.45 15.65
N LEU A 209 -0.68 -7.27 16.64
CA LEU A 209 -0.38 -6.44 17.81
C LEU A 209 0.78 -7.02 18.63
N ALA A 210 0.77 -8.33 18.89
CA ALA A 210 1.87 -9.00 19.59
C ALA A 210 3.19 -8.91 18.80
N TRP A 211 3.13 -9.02 17.47
CA TRP A 211 4.28 -8.79 16.61
C TRP A 211 4.83 -7.36 16.75
N MET A 212 3.95 -6.34 16.76
CA MET A 212 4.36 -4.94 16.94
C MET A 212 4.98 -4.69 18.33
N GLU A 213 4.47 -5.33 19.37
CA GLU A 213 5.02 -5.26 20.73
C GLU A 213 6.42 -5.88 20.83
N SER A 214 6.73 -6.87 19.98
CA SER A 214 8.03 -7.55 19.96
C SER A 214 9.15 -6.77 19.25
N LEU A 215 8.84 -5.62 18.65
CA LEU A 215 9.81 -4.83 17.89
C LEU A 215 10.93 -4.29 18.80
N SER A 216 12.18 -4.44 18.35
CA SER A 216 13.32 -3.81 19.01
C SER A 216 13.18 -2.28 18.94
N PRO A 217 13.79 -1.51 19.88
CA PRO A 217 13.69 -0.07 19.89
C PRO A 217 13.99 0.57 18.53
N ASP A 218 15.03 0.12 17.82
CA ASP A 218 15.45 0.71 16.53
C ASP A 218 14.43 0.53 15.39
N LEU A 219 13.44 -0.34 15.58
CA LEU A 219 12.34 -0.61 14.66
C LEU A 219 11.03 0.05 15.11
N VAL A 220 11.03 0.79 16.22
CA VAL A 220 9.88 1.57 16.65
C VAL A 220 9.79 2.87 15.84
N LEU A 221 8.58 3.22 15.39
CA LEU A 221 8.30 4.47 14.71
C LEU A 221 8.64 5.67 15.63
N ARG A 222 9.66 6.44 15.24
CA ARG A 222 10.16 7.61 15.97
C ARG A 222 10.70 8.66 15.02
N ASP A 223 10.89 9.87 15.51
CA ASP A 223 11.55 10.93 14.75
C ASP A 223 12.93 10.48 14.26
N HIS A 224 13.19 10.72 12.98
CA HIS A 224 14.40 10.30 12.27
C HIS A 224 14.65 8.77 12.23
N CYS A 225 13.63 7.92 12.39
CA CYS A 225 13.79 6.48 12.12
C CYS A 225 14.20 6.23 10.65
N PRO A 226 14.89 5.13 10.32
CA PRO A 226 15.20 4.79 8.94
C PRO A 226 13.95 4.61 8.08
N HIS A 227 14.05 4.89 6.78
CA HIS A 227 12.92 4.82 5.85
C HIS A 227 12.19 3.47 5.82
N HIS A 228 12.92 2.37 6.00
CA HIS A 228 12.38 1.01 6.00
C HIS A 228 11.44 0.78 7.18
N VAL A 229 11.61 1.53 8.28
CA VAL A 229 10.72 1.47 9.44
C VAL A 229 9.36 1.99 9.04
N VAL A 230 9.32 3.17 8.43
CA VAL A 230 8.06 3.75 7.95
C VAL A 230 7.35 2.84 6.94
N VAL A 231 8.10 2.17 6.06
CA VAL A 231 7.57 1.22 5.07
C VAL A 231 6.91 0.00 5.72
N PHE A 232 7.53 -0.66 6.70
CA PHE A 232 6.86 -1.82 7.30
C PHE A 232 5.72 -1.42 8.25
N HIS A 233 5.79 -0.25 8.91
CA HIS A 233 4.67 0.29 9.68
C HIS A 233 3.48 0.63 8.76
N THR A 234 3.76 1.06 7.53
CA THR A 234 2.74 1.17 6.48
C THR A 234 2.09 -0.18 6.18
N TRP A 235 2.88 -1.24 5.97
CA TRP A 235 2.33 -2.58 5.74
C TRP A 235 1.53 -3.11 6.93
N PHE A 236 1.95 -2.83 8.15
CA PHE A 236 1.19 -3.18 9.35
C PHE A 236 -0.22 -2.60 9.28
N HIS A 237 -0.36 -1.30 9.01
CA HIS A 237 -1.69 -0.69 8.96
C HIS A 237 -2.49 -1.14 7.74
N ALA A 238 -1.85 -1.34 6.58
CA ALA A 238 -2.52 -1.92 5.41
C ALA A 238 -3.09 -3.32 5.74
N ALA A 239 -2.33 -4.15 6.44
CA ALA A 239 -2.78 -5.46 6.91
C ALA A 239 -3.99 -5.39 7.87
N VAL A 240 -4.00 -4.42 8.80
CA VAL A 240 -5.17 -4.22 9.67
C VAL A 240 -6.40 -3.82 8.85
N LEU A 241 -6.23 -2.97 7.83
CA LEU A 241 -7.32 -2.60 6.93
C LEU A 241 -7.84 -3.83 6.17
N ASP A 242 -6.97 -4.67 5.61
CA ASP A 242 -7.38 -5.90 4.91
C ASP A 242 -8.10 -6.90 5.81
N ILE A 243 -7.60 -7.11 7.04
CA ILE A 243 -8.22 -8.05 8.00
C ILE A 243 -9.67 -7.65 8.29
N PHE A 244 -9.92 -6.35 8.49
CA PHE A 244 -11.23 -5.85 8.91
C PHE A 244 -12.14 -5.36 7.77
N ARG A 245 -11.63 -5.14 6.55
CA ARG A 245 -12.43 -4.67 5.40
C ARG A 245 -13.71 -5.48 5.17
N PRO A 246 -13.74 -6.83 5.29
CA PRO A 246 -14.98 -7.58 5.14
C PRO A 246 -16.06 -7.24 6.18
N PHE A 247 -15.69 -6.68 7.34
CA PHE A 247 -16.55 -6.55 8.52
C PHE A 247 -17.06 -5.12 8.77
N ILE A 248 -16.55 -4.11 8.07
CA ILE A 248 -16.88 -2.68 8.31
C ILE A 248 -17.98 -2.13 7.38
N ARG A 249 -18.65 -2.98 6.59
CA ARG A 249 -19.59 -2.55 5.52
C ARG A 249 -20.93 -3.26 5.48
N GLN A 250 -21.38 -3.85 6.59
CA GLN A 250 -22.68 -4.49 6.60
C GLN A 250 -23.83 -3.48 6.71
N PRO A 251 -24.83 -3.51 5.80
CA PRO A 251 -26.00 -2.61 5.82
C PRO A 251 -26.88 -2.74 7.07
N ARG A 252 -26.65 -3.75 7.89
CA ARG A 252 -27.43 -4.03 9.09
C ARG A 252 -26.57 -3.61 10.27
N GLY A 253 -27.05 -2.65 11.05
CA GLY A 253 -26.38 -2.03 12.22
C GLY A 253 -26.04 -2.97 13.38
N GLY A 254 -25.51 -4.16 13.10
CA GLY A 254 -24.81 -5.00 14.05
C GLY A 254 -23.47 -4.35 14.36
N ARG A 255 -23.37 -3.73 15.53
CA ARG A 255 -22.07 -3.32 16.07
C ARG A 255 -21.28 -4.58 16.37
N TYR A 256 -20.42 -4.99 15.44
CA TYR A 256 -19.45 -6.03 15.69
C TYR A 256 -18.54 -5.60 16.83
N ARG A 257 -18.38 -6.48 17.82
CA ARG A 257 -17.49 -6.27 18.95
C ARG A 257 -16.37 -7.29 18.89
N LEU A 258 -15.15 -6.83 19.10
CA LEU A 258 -14.00 -7.69 19.33
C LEU A 258 -14.09 -8.25 20.75
N LYS A 259 -14.27 -9.57 20.88
CA LYS A 259 -14.68 -10.24 22.13
C LYS A 259 -13.53 -10.40 23.11
N THR A 260 -12.31 -10.45 22.63
CA THR A 260 -11.10 -10.67 23.44
C THR A 260 -10.56 -9.39 24.07
N PHE A 261 -11.07 -8.22 23.66
CA PHE A 261 -10.74 -6.94 24.26
C PHE A 261 -11.74 -6.56 25.36
N THR A 262 -11.20 -6.06 26.47
CA THR A 262 -12.00 -5.69 27.65
C THR A 262 -12.90 -4.50 27.39
N ASP A 263 -12.43 -3.53 26.59
CA ASP A 263 -13.21 -2.34 26.26
C ASP A 263 -14.37 -2.68 25.31
N ARG A 264 -15.50 -2.01 25.53
CA ARG A 264 -16.70 -2.11 24.70
C ARG A 264 -16.58 -1.28 23.42
N GLY A 265 -15.63 -0.34 23.35
CA GLY A 265 -15.29 0.44 22.16
C GLY A 265 -14.48 -0.32 21.10
N CYS A 266 -13.88 -1.46 21.46
CA CYS A 266 -13.14 -2.30 20.52
C CYS A 266 -14.05 -2.96 19.48
N THR A 267 -14.07 -2.37 18.30
CA THR A 267 -14.85 -2.80 17.13
C THR A 267 -13.94 -2.90 15.90
N PRO A 268 -14.31 -3.68 14.88
CA PRO A 268 -13.61 -3.68 13.59
C PRO A 268 -13.47 -2.27 13.01
N ASP A 269 -14.53 -1.47 13.06
CA ASP A 269 -14.56 -0.08 12.61
C ASP A 269 -13.56 0.79 13.35
N ALA A 270 -13.46 0.65 14.68
CA ALA A 270 -12.49 1.41 15.48
C ALA A 270 -11.05 1.06 15.10
N ALA A 271 -10.73 -0.23 14.93
CA ALA A 271 -9.39 -0.67 14.53
C ALA A 271 -9.05 -0.24 13.08
N PHE A 272 -10.03 -0.31 12.17
CA PHE A 272 -9.91 0.15 10.79
C PHE A 272 -9.66 1.66 10.74
N ASN A 273 -10.51 2.46 11.37
CA ASN A 273 -10.41 3.93 11.36
C ASN A 273 -9.13 4.42 12.06
N ALA A 274 -8.71 3.77 13.16
CA ALA A 274 -7.43 4.05 13.78
C ALA A 274 -6.25 3.81 12.81
N SER A 275 -6.30 2.72 12.03
CA SER A 275 -5.27 2.41 11.03
C SER A 275 -5.29 3.36 9.84
N VAL A 276 -6.47 3.78 9.36
CA VAL A 276 -6.60 4.83 8.33
C VAL A 276 -5.94 6.12 8.80
N LYS A 277 -6.22 6.55 10.04
CA LYS A 277 -5.63 7.76 10.62
C LYS A 277 -4.10 7.66 10.71
N GLN A 278 -3.57 6.51 11.10
CA GLN A 278 -2.12 6.29 11.14
C GLN A 278 -1.51 6.28 9.72
N LEU A 279 -2.15 5.63 8.75
CA LEU A 279 -1.69 5.63 7.35
C LEU A 279 -1.67 7.03 6.74
N LYS A 280 -2.73 7.83 6.95
CA LYS A 280 -2.78 9.25 6.57
C LYS A 280 -1.52 10.00 7.06
N GLN A 281 -1.15 9.80 8.33
CA GLN A 281 0.05 10.42 8.92
C GLN A 281 1.36 9.84 8.36
N LEU A 282 1.44 8.52 8.16
CA LEU A 282 2.62 7.84 7.62
C LEU A 282 2.91 8.27 6.18
N VAL A 283 1.89 8.42 5.34
CA VAL A 283 2.02 8.91 3.96
C VAL A 283 2.66 10.30 3.95
N VAL A 284 2.09 11.24 4.71
CA VAL A 284 2.62 12.62 4.80
C VAL A 284 4.05 12.59 5.36
N ARG A 285 4.29 11.84 6.44
CA ARG A 285 5.60 11.71 7.05
C ARG A 285 6.64 11.15 6.08
N PHE A 286 6.29 10.12 5.31
CA PHE A 286 7.22 9.47 4.39
C PHE A 286 7.63 10.42 3.26
N ARG A 287 6.64 11.07 2.65
CA ARG A 287 6.87 12.05 1.58
C ARG A 287 7.70 13.25 2.04
N CYS A 288 7.39 13.81 3.22
CA CYS A 288 8.07 15.02 3.68
C CYS A 288 9.51 14.77 4.18
N ASN A 289 9.80 13.58 4.72
CA ASN A 289 11.06 13.35 5.44
C ASN A 289 12.04 12.41 4.71
N TYR A 290 11.60 11.69 3.67
CA TYR A 290 12.44 10.67 3.03
C TYR A 290 12.44 10.81 1.51
N LYS A 291 13.63 11.02 0.94
CA LYS A 291 13.84 11.02 -0.51
C LYS A 291 13.41 9.71 -1.18
N SER A 292 13.44 8.59 -0.45
CA SER A 292 12.97 7.31 -0.98
C SER A 292 11.50 7.30 -1.36
N SER A 293 10.69 8.25 -0.90
CA SER A 293 9.30 8.38 -1.34
C SER A 293 9.15 8.55 -2.85
N SER A 294 10.13 9.12 -3.55
CA SER A 294 10.08 9.32 -5.01
C SER A 294 10.62 8.14 -5.83
N TYR A 295 11.22 7.11 -5.21
CA TYR A 295 11.86 6.04 -5.97
C TYR A 295 11.68 4.63 -5.42
N THR A 296 11.09 4.44 -4.24
CA THR A 296 10.73 3.09 -3.77
C THR A 296 9.25 2.83 -3.98
N LEU A 297 8.90 1.72 -4.63
CA LEU A 297 7.51 1.31 -4.80
C LEU A 297 6.94 0.62 -3.56
N LEU A 298 7.76 0.29 -2.56
CA LEU A 298 7.36 -0.55 -1.42
C LEU A 298 6.25 0.06 -0.54
N TRP A 299 6.09 1.38 -0.53
CA TRP A 299 5.08 2.09 0.26
C TRP A 299 3.80 2.42 -0.52
N GLN A 300 3.72 2.06 -1.81
CA GLN A 300 2.61 2.44 -2.69
C GLN A 300 1.24 1.96 -2.19
N SER A 301 1.22 0.87 -1.43
CA SER A 301 0.03 0.38 -0.73
C SER A 301 -0.61 1.42 0.16
N ALA A 302 0.17 2.25 0.85
CA ALA A 302 -0.39 3.33 1.65
C ALA A 302 -1.24 4.28 0.81
N LEU A 303 -0.78 4.58 -0.42
CA LEU A 303 -1.44 5.53 -1.31
C LEU A 303 -2.80 4.98 -1.76
N ILE A 304 -2.84 3.72 -2.20
CA ILE A 304 -4.11 3.06 -2.59
C ILE A 304 -5.07 3.02 -1.40
N TYR A 305 -4.60 2.58 -0.24
CA TYR A 305 -5.47 2.36 0.92
C TYR A 305 -5.98 3.67 1.51
N VAL A 306 -5.15 4.72 1.59
CA VAL A 306 -5.59 6.05 2.02
C VAL A 306 -6.56 6.64 1.01
N ALA A 307 -6.27 6.56 -0.30
CA ALA A 307 -7.17 7.05 -1.33
C ALA A 307 -8.56 6.37 -1.26
N ASN A 308 -8.61 5.03 -1.14
CA ASN A 308 -9.87 4.31 -0.94
C ASN A 308 -10.60 4.78 0.32
N ALA A 309 -9.89 4.88 1.45
CA ALA A 309 -10.52 5.26 2.71
C ALA A 309 -11.12 6.68 2.68
N VAL A 310 -10.44 7.65 2.05
CA VAL A 310 -10.95 9.04 2.00
C VAL A 310 -12.03 9.24 0.95
N LEU A 311 -12.06 8.45 -0.11
CA LEU A 311 -13.16 8.46 -1.09
C LEU A 311 -14.46 7.86 -0.53
N HIS A 312 -14.38 7.11 0.56
CA HIS A 312 -15.57 6.62 1.26
C HIS A 312 -16.14 7.57 2.29
N ASP A 313 -15.38 8.56 2.73
CA ASP A 313 -15.79 9.55 3.72
C ASP A 313 -15.48 10.94 3.16
N THR A 314 -16.14 11.29 2.05
CA THR A 314 -15.97 12.60 1.40
C THR A 314 -16.61 13.74 2.20
N ASP A 315 -17.30 13.43 3.29
CA ASP A 315 -17.79 14.42 4.26
C ASP A 315 -16.65 14.92 5.18
N ASP A 316 -15.56 14.15 5.33
CA ASP A 316 -14.35 14.58 6.04
C ASP A 316 -13.71 15.77 5.30
N PRO A 317 -13.62 16.98 5.88
CA PRO A 317 -13.07 18.14 5.19
C PRO A 317 -11.61 17.96 4.74
N GLU A 318 -10.88 16.99 5.30
CA GLU A 318 -9.51 16.66 4.92
C GLU A 318 -9.41 15.62 3.78
N TRP A 319 -10.52 15.05 3.30
CA TRP A 319 -10.53 13.97 2.29
C TRP A 319 -9.70 14.36 1.06
N ARG A 320 -9.94 15.57 0.55
CA ARG A 320 -9.30 16.08 -0.67
C ARG A 320 -7.81 16.28 -0.48
N PHE A 321 -7.39 16.79 0.68
CA PHE A 321 -5.97 16.96 1.01
C PHE A 321 -5.23 15.62 0.97
N TYR A 322 -5.79 14.60 1.60
CA TYR A 322 -5.18 13.26 1.62
C TYR A 322 -5.25 12.57 0.26
N PHE A 323 -6.34 12.72 -0.49
CA PHE A 323 -6.46 12.19 -1.84
C PHE A 323 -5.40 12.79 -2.78
N LEU A 324 -5.28 14.12 -2.84
CA LEU A 324 -4.26 14.79 -3.64
C LEU A 324 -2.85 14.44 -3.15
N THR A 325 -2.64 14.28 -1.84
CA THR A 325 -1.37 13.78 -1.30
C THR A 325 -1.02 12.41 -1.88
N CYS A 326 -2.02 11.56 -2.16
CA CYS A 326 -1.80 10.26 -2.79
C CYS A 326 -1.43 10.38 -4.27
N ILE A 327 -2.17 11.19 -5.03
CA ILE A 327 -1.90 11.47 -6.45
C ILE A 327 -0.49 12.05 -6.64
N TYR A 328 -0.12 13.05 -5.85
CA TYR A 328 1.23 13.63 -5.86
C TYR A 328 2.32 12.67 -5.34
N GLY A 329 1.94 11.64 -4.58
CA GLY A 329 2.83 10.52 -4.24
C GLY A 329 3.15 9.69 -5.48
N TYR A 330 2.14 9.34 -6.28
CA TYR A 330 2.33 8.63 -7.53
C TYR A 330 3.02 9.47 -8.61
N GLU A 331 2.75 10.77 -8.69
CA GLU A 331 3.51 11.69 -9.55
C GLU A 331 5.01 11.59 -9.24
N SER A 332 5.38 11.66 -7.96
CA SER A 332 6.80 11.56 -7.58
C SER A 332 7.45 10.21 -7.89
N LEU A 333 6.66 9.14 -8.02
CA LEU A 333 7.10 7.79 -8.37
C LEU A 333 7.17 7.56 -9.89
N ARG A 334 6.49 8.40 -10.68
CA ARG A 334 6.35 8.22 -12.13
C ARG A 334 7.67 8.17 -12.91
N PRO A 335 8.73 8.93 -12.55
CA PRO A 335 10.02 8.84 -13.24
C PRO A 335 10.65 7.44 -13.16
N SER A 336 10.42 6.72 -12.05
CA SER A 336 10.90 5.34 -11.86
C SER A 336 9.90 4.29 -12.31
N TYR A 337 8.61 4.61 -12.25
CA TYR A 337 7.56 3.61 -12.39
C TYR A 337 6.42 4.11 -13.26
N ARG A 338 6.36 3.63 -14.50
CA ARG A 338 5.29 3.94 -15.45
C ARG A 338 3.90 3.58 -14.92
N ILE A 339 3.83 2.54 -14.10
CA ILE A 339 2.59 2.06 -13.47
C ILE A 339 1.90 3.11 -12.61
N ALA A 340 2.65 4.07 -12.07
CA ALA A 340 2.12 5.15 -11.24
C ALA A 340 1.07 5.98 -11.97
N GLU A 341 1.23 6.20 -13.28
CA GLU A 341 0.28 6.94 -14.10
C GLU A 341 -1.05 6.20 -14.23
N VAL A 342 -1.01 4.89 -14.48
CA VAL A 342 -2.22 4.08 -14.64
C VAL A 342 -2.96 3.93 -13.30
N ILE A 343 -2.21 3.79 -12.19
CA ILE A 343 -2.82 3.80 -10.84
C ILE A 343 -3.50 5.13 -10.56
N SER A 344 -2.83 6.26 -10.82
CA SER A 344 -3.45 7.58 -10.64
C SER A 344 -4.69 7.76 -11.51
N ARG A 345 -4.67 7.26 -12.75
CA ARG A 345 -5.85 7.28 -13.62
C ARG A 345 -7.01 6.47 -13.04
N GLY A 346 -6.75 5.28 -12.54
CA GLY A 346 -7.75 4.46 -11.84
C GLY A 346 -8.30 5.15 -10.59
N LEU A 347 -7.45 5.76 -9.76
CA LEU A 347 -7.87 6.51 -8.58
C LEU A 347 -8.70 7.75 -8.94
N LEU A 348 -8.32 8.48 -9.99
CA LEU A 348 -9.10 9.64 -10.46
C LEU A 348 -10.45 9.22 -11.04
N ALA A 349 -10.52 8.06 -11.72
CA ALA A 349 -11.80 7.50 -12.16
C ALA A 349 -12.72 7.18 -10.97
N MET A 350 -12.18 6.66 -9.87
CA MET A 350 -12.94 6.46 -8.63
C MET A 350 -13.44 7.79 -8.06
N THR A 351 -12.61 8.83 -8.02
CA THR A 351 -13.02 10.15 -7.51
C THR A 351 -14.03 10.85 -8.41
N LEU A 352 -13.98 10.63 -9.73
CA LEU A 352 -15.01 11.10 -10.64
C LEU A 352 -16.37 10.43 -10.39
N ARG A 353 -16.39 9.22 -9.83
CA ARG A 353 -17.62 8.52 -9.43
C ARG A 353 -18.10 8.92 -8.05
N ASP A 354 -17.20 8.93 -7.06
CA ASP A 354 -17.56 8.95 -5.64
C ASP A 354 -17.19 10.26 -4.93
N GLY A 355 -16.34 11.11 -5.53
CA GLY A 355 -15.84 12.35 -4.92
C GLY A 355 -16.27 13.62 -5.64
N ASP A 356 -15.71 14.75 -5.22
CA ASP A 356 -16.01 16.08 -5.77
C ASP A 356 -14.84 16.67 -6.60
N ILE A 357 -14.42 15.93 -7.63
CA ILE A 357 -13.44 16.39 -8.64
C ILE A 357 -14.14 16.46 -9.99
N SER A 358 -13.97 17.56 -10.72
CA SER A 358 -14.52 17.74 -12.07
C SER A 358 -13.70 17.01 -13.14
N GLY A 359 -14.30 16.70 -14.29
CA GLY A 359 -13.57 16.11 -15.43
C GLY A 359 -12.36 16.94 -15.89
N PRO A 360 -12.46 18.28 -16.04
CA PRO A 360 -11.31 19.14 -16.37
C PRO A 360 -10.20 19.07 -15.33
N GLU A 361 -10.54 19.06 -14.04
CA GLU A 361 -9.55 18.97 -12.97
C GLU A 361 -8.85 17.59 -12.99
N ALA A 362 -9.61 16.50 -13.13
CA ALA A 362 -9.02 15.17 -13.21
C ALA A 362 -8.07 15.03 -14.41
N ARG A 363 -8.44 15.59 -15.56
CA ARG A 363 -7.58 15.65 -16.76
C ARG A 363 -6.33 16.51 -16.53
N HIS A 364 -6.46 17.63 -15.82
CA HIS A 364 -5.31 18.48 -15.46
C HIS A 364 -4.31 17.72 -14.58
N LEU A 365 -4.78 17.04 -13.53
CA LEU A 365 -3.92 16.23 -12.64
C LEU A 365 -3.20 15.13 -13.41
N LEU A 366 -3.86 14.45 -14.35
CA LEU A 366 -3.20 13.47 -15.20
C LEU A 366 -2.17 14.10 -16.15
N GLN A 367 -2.45 15.30 -16.66
CA GLN A 367 -1.54 15.98 -17.56
C GLN A 367 -0.26 16.43 -16.84
N GLU A 368 -0.35 16.83 -15.57
CA GLU A 368 0.83 17.14 -14.73
C GLU A 368 1.73 15.91 -14.51
N MET A 369 1.16 14.71 -14.54
CA MET A 369 1.92 13.46 -14.40
C MET A 369 2.59 12.98 -15.69
N LYS A 370 2.20 13.50 -16.85
CA LYS A 370 2.79 13.09 -18.13
C LYS A 370 4.08 13.87 -18.36
N ASP A 371 5.16 13.14 -18.67
CA ASP A 371 6.39 13.76 -19.14
C ASP A 371 6.13 14.54 -20.44
N THR A 372 6.66 15.76 -20.50
CA THR A 372 6.68 16.58 -21.72
C THR A 372 7.57 15.97 -22.81
N ASP A 373 8.50 15.09 -22.42
CA ASP A 373 9.41 14.41 -23.34
C ASP A 373 8.87 13.01 -23.64
N GLY A 374 8.21 12.91 -24.81
CA GLY A 374 7.50 11.75 -25.36
C GLY A 374 8.33 10.49 -25.61
N ASN A 375 9.00 9.97 -24.58
CA ASN A 375 9.50 8.61 -24.55
C ASN A 375 8.37 7.68 -24.06
N ASP A 376 7.27 7.68 -24.82
CA ASP A 376 6.28 6.61 -24.79
C ASP A 376 6.97 5.35 -25.31
N ALA A 377 7.68 4.64 -24.42
CA ALA A 377 8.12 3.29 -24.70
C ALA A 377 6.88 2.47 -25.10
N ALA A 378 6.81 2.13 -26.39
CA ALA A 378 5.66 1.73 -27.20
C ALA A 378 4.99 0.38 -26.81
N GLY A 379 4.82 0.15 -25.51
CA GLY A 379 4.14 -0.99 -24.95
C GLY A 379 2.99 -0.55 -24.05
N ASP A 380 1.88 -1.27 -24.17
CA ASP A 380 0.70 -1.13 -23.33
C ASP A 380 1.06 -1.40 -21.85
N ILE A 381 0.65 -0.50 -20.95
CA ILE A 381 0.91 -0.64 -19.51
C ILE A 381 -0.20 -1.52 -18.94
N ARG A 382 0.17 -2.69 -18.42
CA ARG A 382 -0.77 -3.62 -17.79
C ARG A 382 -0.64 -3.50 -16.27
N ALA A 383 -1.71 -3.04 -15.63
CA ALA A 383 -1.83 -2.93 -14.18
C ALA A 383 -3.04 -3.77 -13.72
N THR A 384 -2.80 -5.01 -13.31
CA THR A 384 -3.87 -5.99 -13.08
C THR A 384 -4.23 -6.15 -11.59
N PHE A 385 -3.50 -5.51 -10.68
CA PHE A 385 -3.88 -5.47 -9.25
C PHE A 385 -5.08 -4.55 -9.01
N MET A 386 -5.63 -4.63 -7.80
CA MET A 386 -6.84 -3.92 -7.39
C MET A 386 -6.52 -2.48 -6.99
N VAL A 387 -7.30 -1.52 -7.52
CA VAL A 387 -7.26 -0.12 -7.06
C VAL A 387 -8.52 0.24 -6.28
N ASP A 388 -9.68 -0.28 -6.65
CA ASP A 388 -10.92 -0.17 -5.86
C ASP A 388 -11.02 -1.39 -4.93
N LEU A 389 -10.51 -1.24 -3.71
CA LEU A 389 -10.35 -2.33 -2.75
C LEU A 389 -11.69 -2.85 -2.22
N ASP A 390 -12.76 -2.11 -2.42
CA ASP A 390 -14.08 -2.46 -1.94
C ASP A 390 -14.91 -3.10 -3.02
N LEU A 391 -14.82 -2.60 -4.25
CA LEU A 391 -15.30 -3.34 -5.40
C LEU A 391 -14.59 -4.69 -5.52
N ALA A 392 -13.31 -4.80 -5.16
CA ALA A 392 -12.56 -6.07 -5.15
C ALA A 392 -13.16 -7.15 -4.25
N MET A 393 -14.02 -6.78 -3.29
CA MET A 393 -14.71 -7.73 -2.42
C MET A 393 -15.87 -8.46 -3.12
N THR A 394 -16.46 -7.84 -4.14
CA THR A 394 -17.63 -8.37 -4.86
C THR A 394 -17.35 -8.66 -6.33
N ASP A 395 -16.55 -7.82 -6.98
CA ASP A 395 -16.16 -7.90 -8.38
C ASP A 395 -14.65 -7.58 -8.54
N PRO A 396 -13.77 -8.57 -8.34
CA PRO A 396 -12.33 -8.41 -8.52
C PRO A 396 -11.93 -8.09 -9.96
N GLU A 397 -12.79 -8.33 -10.95
CA GLU A 397 -12.46 -8.00 -12.34
C GLU A 397 -12.63 -6.49 -12.53
N ALA A 398 -13.80 -5.95 -12.19
CA ALA A 398 -14.06 -4.51 -12.32
C ALA A 398 -13.20 -3.62 -11.42
N ALA A 399 -12.67 -4.14 -10.31
CA ALA A 399 -11.83 -3.41 -9.36
C ALA A 399 -10.37 -3.19 -9.81
N ARG A 400 -9.95 -3.82 -10.92
CA ARG A 400 -8.58 -3.71 -11.43
C ARG A 400 -8.25 -2.30 -11.88
N VAL A 401 -6.98 -1.93 -11.70
CA VAL A 401 -6.46 -0.62 -12.13
C VAL A 401 -6.74 -0.37 -13.61
N GLU A 402 -6.43 -1.35 -14.49
CA GLU A 402 -6.64 -1.23 -15.94
C GLU A 402 -8.10 -0.94 -16.31
N ASN A 403 -9.05 -1.68 -15.74
CA ASN A 403 -10.47 -1.53 -16.05
C ASN A 403 -11.02 -0.18 -15.59
N LEU A 404 -10.58 0.32 -14.44
CA LEU A 404 -10.98 1.66 -13.97
C LEU A 404 -10.27 2.78 -14.76
N ALA A 405 -9.02 2.58 -15.13
CA ALA A 405 -8.25 3.54 -15.91
C ALA A 405 -8.76 3.66 -17.36
N GLU A 406 -9.20 2.58 -17.99
CA GLU A 406 -9.82 2.58 -19.33
C GLU A 406 -11.14 3.35 -19.35
N ARG A 407 -11.93 3.21 -18.29
CA ARG A 407 -13.23 3.89 -18.14
C ARG A 407 -13.12 5.37 -17.75
N PHE A 408 -11.91 5.88 -17.52
CA PHE A 408 -11.69 7.24 -17.03
C PHE A 408 -12.34 8.30 -17.92
N GLU A 409 -12.09 8.28 -19.23
CA GLU A 409 -12.61 9.29 -20.16
C GLU A 409 -14.14 9.21 -20.27
N ASP A 410 -14.71 8.00 -20.28
CA ASP A 410 -16.16 7.80 -20.31
C ASP A 410 -16.83 8.39 -19.07
N ILE A 411 -16.25 8.17 -17.89
CA ILE A 411 -16.76 8.71 -16.62
C ILE A 411 -16.57 10.24 -16.58
N ALA A 412 -15.42 10.75 -17.03
CA ALA A 412 -15.14 12.18 -17.06
C ALA A 412 -16.12 12.93 -17.97
N LEU A 413 -16.35 12.42 -19.18
CA LEU A 413 -17.31 13.00 -20.13
C LEU A 413 -18.73 12.96 -19.57
N PHE A 414 -19.15 11.82 -19.00
CA PHE A 414 -20.47 11.71 -18.38
C PHE A 414 -20.66 12.71 -17.24
N ARG A 415 -19.63 12.91 -16.40
CA ARG A 415 -19.67 13.90 -15.33
C ARG A 415 -19.76 15.32 -15.89
N ASP A 416 -18.96 15.65 -16.91
CA ASP A 416 -18.99 16.96 -17.56
C ASP A 416 -20.38 17.29 -18.12
N PHE A 417 -21.10 16.31 -18.69
CA PHE A 417 -22.48 16.51 -19.16
C PHE A 417 -23.50 16.64 -18.03
N THR A 418 -23.38 15.84 -16.97
CA THR A 418 -24.36 15.84 -15.86
C THR A 418 -24.19 17.01 -14.90
N THR A 419 -22.98 17.53 -14.70
CA THR A 419 -22.75 18.70 -13.85
C THR A 419 -23.17 20.01 -14.50
N VAL A 420 -23.16 20.10 -15.84
CA VAL A 420 -23.64 21.28 -16.56
C VAL A 420 -25.14 21.50 -16.31
N ASP A 421 -25.94 20.43 -16.30
CA ASP A 421 -27.37 20.50 -15.99
C ASP A 421 -27.63 20.95 -14.54
N ASP A 422 -26.79 20.53 -13.58
CA ASP A 422 -26.91 20.92 -12.17
C ASP A 422 -26.51 22.39 -11.93
N ASP A 423 -25.47 22.87 -12.61
CA ASP A 423 -25.03 24.27 -12.53
C ASP A 423 -25.98 25.20 -13.29
N GLU A 424 -26.55 24.77 -14.42
CA GLU A 424 -27.65 25.48 -15.08
C GLU A 424 -28.89 25.52 -14.18
N ALA A 425 -29.30 24.40 -13.58
CA ALA A 425 -30.43 24.35 -12.65
C ALA A 425 -30.20 25.22 -11.39
N ARG A 426 -28.96 25.29 -10.87
CA ARG A 426 -28.58 26.20 -9.78
C ARG A 426 -28.60 27.66 -10.23
N ASN A 427 -28.13 27.97 -11.44
CA ASN A 427 -28.16 29.32 -12.00
C ASN A 427 -29.59 29.78 -12.30
N PHE A 428 -30.47 28.90 -12.76
CA PHE A 428 -31.90 29.16 -12.92
C PHE A 428 -32.56 29.44 -11.57
N ARG A 429 -32.31 28.61 -10.54
CA ARG A 429 -32.81 28.89 -9.18
C ARG A 429 -32.24 30.19 -8.61
N ARG A 430 -31.00 30.54 -8.94
CA ARG A 430 -30.39 31.81 -8.52
C ARG A 430 -31.04 32.99 -9.24
N MET A 431 -31.37 32.86 -10.52
CA MET A 431 -32.14 33.85 -11.28
C MET A 431 -33.57 34.02 -10.73
N GLU A 432 -34.27 32.94 -10.40
CA GLU A 432 -35.60 33.01 -9.76
C GLU A 432 -35.55 33.73 -8.39
N VAL A 433 -34.48 33.50 -7.60
CA VAL A 433 -34.25 34.23 -6.34
C VAL A 433 -33.94 35.71 -6.59
N TYR A 434 -33.24 36.05 -7.67
CA TYR A 434 -33.01 37.45 -8.05
C TYR A 434 -34.28 38.14 -8.55
N GLU A 435 -35.13 37.47 -9.34
CA GLU A 435 -36.43 38.00 -9.79
C GLU A 435 -37.43 38.16 -8.63
N SER A 436 -37.48 37.20 -7.70
CA SER A 436 -38.32 37.32 -6.49
C SER A 436 -37.87 38.43 -5.53
N ASN A 437 -36.56 38.71 -5.48
CA ASN A 437 -36.03 39.83 -4.70
C ASN A 437 -36.30 41.19 -5.39
N ASP A 438 -36.40 41.26 -6.71
CA ASP A 438 -36.74 42.49 -7.43
C ASP A 438 -38.23 42.85 -7.26
N GLU A 439 -39.13 41.87 -7.18
CA GLU A 439 -40.53 42.11 -6.79
C GLU A 439 -40.65 42.58 -5.33
N SER A 440 -39.83 42.06 -4.42
CA SER A 440 -39.82 42.51 -3.01
C SER A 440 -39.19 43.89 -2.80
N ASN A 441 -38.23 44.30 -3.64
CA ASN A 441 -37.59 45.62 -3.57
C ASN A 441 -38.49 46.75 -4.08
N HIS A 442 -39.51 46.43 -4.89
CA HIS A 442 -40.54 47.41 -5.26
C HIS A 442 -41.53 47.72 -4.13
N GLU A 443 -41.65 46.88 -3.10
CA GLU A 443 -42.47 47.14 -1.91
C GLU A 443 -41.69 47.81 -0.75
N ILE A 444 -40.36 47.86 -0.77
CA ILE A 444 -39.54 48.39 0.34
C ILE A 444 -38.97 49.80 0.06
N MET A 445 -39.24 50.38 -1.12
CA MET A 445 -38.85 51.77 -1.47
C MET A 445 -39.76 52.87 -0.91
N ASN A 446 -40.42 52.65 0.24
CA ASN A 446 -41.23 53.70 0.89
C ASN A 446 -41.00 53.89 2.39
N GLU A 447 -40.06 53.19 3.02
CA GLU A 447 -39.68 53.47 4.41
C GLU A 447 -38.17 53.47 4.59
N TYR A 448 -37.70 54.49 5.32
CA TYR A 448 -36.33 54.73 5.81
C TYR A 448 -35.34 55.47 4.91
N SER A 449 -35.64 56.77 4.71
CA SER A 449 -34.61 57.79 4.93
C SER A 449 -34.45 58.02 6.44
N ALA A 450 -33.31 57.67 7.03
CA ALA A 450 -32.59 58.50 8.01
C ALA A 450 -31.45 57.73 8.72
N THR A 451 -30.37 58.47 8.92
CA THR A 451 -29.23 58.28 9.85
C THR A 451 -28.02 57.47 9.39
N ALA A 452 -26.92 58.24 9.30
CA ALA A 452 -25.58 57.89 8.95
C ALA A 452 -24.70 57.58 10.18
N SER A 453 -23.57 56.92 9.95
CA SER A 453 -22.21 57.41 10.27
C SER A 453 -21.29 56.43 11.04
N CYS A 454 -20.14 56.20 10.40
CA CYS A 454 -18.78 56.01 10.95
C CYS A 454 -18.34 54.67 11.55
N GLY A 455 -17.17 54.19 11.05
CA GLY A 455 -16.29 53.25 11.76
C GLY A 455 -15.34 52.46 10.84
N HIS A 456 -14.12 52.96 10.65
CA HIS A 456 -13.08 52.46 9.75
C HIS A 456 -12.01 51.63 10.50
N HIS A 457 -11.31 50.73 9.77
CA HIS A 457 -10.05 50.00 10.10
C HIS A 457 -10.20 48.72 10.98
N GLY A 458 -9.78 47.49 10.61
CA GLY A 458 -8.64 47.02 9.81
C GLY A 458 -7.36 47.05 10.66
N GLY A 459 -6.62 45.99 10.99
CA GLY A 459 -6.60 44.56 10.70
C GLY A 459 -5.20 44.10 11.14
N THR A 460 -5.03 43.11 12.01
CA THR A 460 -3.72 42.47 12.25
C THR A 460 -3.82 41.12 12.99
N ARG A 461 -2.96 40.18 12.57
CA ARG A 461 -2.39 39.01 13.28
C ARG A 461 -3.17 37.69 13.27
N LEU A 462 -2.71 36.77 12.40
CA LEU A 462 -2.52 35.36 12.75
C LEU A 462 -1.26 34.82 12.05
N LYS A 463 -0.15 34.79 12.79
CA LYS A 463 1.06 34.03 12.49
C LYS A 463 1.35 33.12 13.68
N ALA A 464 1.63 31.86 13.37
CA ALA A 464 2.38 30.87 14.15
C ALA A 464 1.73 30.31 15.42
N ALA A 465 1.25 29.05 15.33
CA ALA A 465 1.33 28.07 16.41
C ALA A 465 1.15 26.63 15.88
N PHE A 466 2.19 26.05 15.28
CA PHE A 466 2.37 24.59 15.27
C PHE A 466 3.70 24.29 15.97
N ARG A 467 3.63 24.02 17.28
CA ARG A 467 4.71 23.37 18.03
C ARG A 467 4.17 22.03 18.49
N SER A 468 4.44 21.01 17.68
CA SER A 468 4.31 19.61 18.04
C SER A 468 5.27 19.31 19.21
N LYS A 469 4.70 18.92 20.35
CA LYS A 469 5.41 18.21 21.43
C LYS A 469 4.52 17.05 21.84
N HIS A 470 5.12 15.87 21.91
CA HIS A 470 4.57 14.54 22.22
C HIS A 470 4.05 13.71 21.03
N MET A 471 4.98 13.17 20.25
CA MET A 471 4.72 12.03 19.38
C MET A 471 5.82 10.98 19.60
N GLY A 472 5.77 10.38 20.79
CA GLY A 472 6.66 9.31 21.24
C GLY A 472 5.92 8.28 22.08
N ARG A 473 4.62 8.07 21.79
CA ARG A 473 3.81 7.01 22.39
C ARG A 473 3.43 6.02 21.30
N SER A 474 3.67 4.74 21.63
CA SER A 474 3.54 3.54 20.81
C SER A 474 2.33 3.57 19.86
N VAL A 475 2.45 2.97 18.67
CA VAL A 475 1.32 2.73 17.74
C VAL A 475 0.16 2.01 18.46
N LEU A 476 0.43 1.24 19.52
CA LEU A 476 -0.57 0.65 20.42
C LEU A 476 -1.42 1.69 21.16
N THR A 477 -0.91 2.88 21.43
CA THR A 477 -1.72 3.97 22.00
C THR A 477 -2.75 4.52 21.01
N SER A 478 -2.59 4.25 19.72
CA SER A 478 -3.62 4.53 18.71
C SER A 478 -4.72 3.47 18.69
N PHE A 479 -4.45 2.29 19.25
CA PHE A 479 -5.41 1.21 19.48
C PHE A 479 -5.81 1.05 20.95
N ALA A 480 -5.34 1.95 21.82
CA ALA A 480 -5.67 1.95 23.24
C ALA A 480 -7.14 2.33 23.39
N CYS A 481 -7.96 1.29 23.34
CA CYS A 481 -9.33 1.26 23.80
C CYS A 481 -9.31 0.93 25.30
#